data_AF-A0A938YYM8-F1
#
_entry.id   AF-A0A938YYM8-F1
#
_cell.length_a   1.000
_cell.length_b   1.000
_cell.length_c   1.000
_cell.angle_alpha   90.00
_cell.angle_beta   90.00
_cell.angle_gamma   90.00
#
_symmetry.space_group_name_H-M   'P 1'
#
loop_
_entity.id
_entity.type
_entity.pdbx_description
1 polymer ?
#
loop_
_entity_poly.entity_id
_entity_poly.type
_entity_poly.pdbx_seq_one_letter_code
_entity_poly.pdbx_strand_id
1 'polypeptide(L)'
;MRLTPAKKRQFLLQNPKSKVITKTDLAKVRNTWSEMPHIVSKGAQTNFMKFAELIDEAWTANDSQFNERYFTESVALVILFKHLEALIPRQEWYEQGYRANIVTYSLALLHQLIRKQFKNMELDLQSIWQRQSVPESVTKALEQIAEQVFYRITDPNRPTINVTQWCKREGCWNSVQEINLILPAEFSSVLIGKTEVRAAEKEARKDQKVLSETEAQVKVLQYSADQWKKLTAFAMQKRMASPDENVALKYACQIPNKMPSGYQSQRLLALLDRALSEGFNL
;
A
#
# COMPACT_ATOMS: atom_id res chain seq x y z
N MET A 1 21.62 -19.37 8.38
CA MET A 1 22.36 -19.02 9.62
C MET A 1 21.37 -18.59 10.71
N ARG A 2 21.41 -19.18 11.91
CA ARG A 2 20.63 -18.72 13.09
C ARG A 2 21.42 -17.64 13.83
N LEU A 3 20.79 -16.50 14.14
CA LEU A 3 21.41 -15.42 14.93
C LEU A 3 21.67 -15.87 16.37
N THR A 4 22.77 -15.41 16.98
CA THR A 4 23.03 -15.59 18.41
C THR A 4 21.99 -14.84 19.26
N PRO A 5 21.78 -15.21 20.53
CA PRO A 5 20.83 -14.52 21.41
C PRO A 5 21.07 -13.00 21.51
N ALA A 6 22.34 -12.58 21.58
CA ALA A 6 22.73 -11.16 21.62
C ALA A 6 22.36 -10.43 20.31
N LYS A 7 22.72 -11.01 19.15
CA LYS A 7 22.36 -10.44 17.84
C LYS A 7 20.85 -10.42 17.62
N LYS A 8 20.12 -11.40 18.13
CA LYS A 8 18.65 -11.42 18.10
C LYS A 8 18.05 -10.30 18.95
N ARG A 9 18.59 -10.03 20.15
CA ARG A 9 18.14 -8.93 20.99
C ARG A 9 18.43 -7.58 20.34
N GLN A 10 19.62 -7.38 19.79
CA GLN A 10 19.98 -6.18 19.03
C GLN A 10 19.05 -5.97 17.83
N PHE A 11 18.78 -7.04 17.06
CA PHE A 11 17.85 -6.98 15.94
C PHE A 11 16.44 -6.57 16.37
N LEU A 12 15.92 -7.11 17.48
CA LEU A 12 14.58 -6.78 18.00
C LEU A 12 14.49 -5.37 18.60
N LEU A 13 15.60 -4.80 19.07
CA LEU A 13 15.65 -3.39 19.49
C LEU A 13 15.52 -2.45 18.29
N GLN A 14 16.18 -2.79 17.17
CA GLN A 14 16.11 -2.01 15.92
C GLN A 14 14.81 -2.27 15.15
N ASN A 15 14.27 -3.49 15.24
CA ASN A 15 13.09 -3.97 14.52
C ASN A 15 12.05 -4.50 15.51
N PRO A 16 11.41 -3.61 16.29
CA PRO A 16 10.44 -4.02 17.29
C PRO A 16 9.24 -4.71 16.64
N LYS A 17 8.84 -5.86 17.19
CA LYS A 17 7.71 -6.65 16.67
C LYS A 17 6.40 -5.85 16.56
N SER A 18 6.21 -4.87 17.45
CA SER A 18 5.03 -3.98 17.44
C SER A 18 4.94 -3.07 16.21
N LYS A 19 6.06 -2.84 15.52
CA LYS A 19 6.15 -2.05 14.28
C LYS A 19 6.12 -2.90 13.01
N VAL A 20 6.03 -4.24 13.12
CA VAL A 20 5.89 -5.10 11.95
C VAL A 20 4.52 -4.88 11.32
N ILE A 21 4.50 -4.63 10.01
CA ILE A 21 3.30 -4.56 9.18
C ILE A 21 3.33 -5.79 8.27
N THR A 22 2.36 -6.69 8.46
CA THR A 22 2.24 -7.87 7.60
C THR A 22 1.54 -7.51 6.28
N LYS A 23 1.67 -8.37 5.27
CA LYS A 23 0.93 -8.20 3.99
C LYS A 23 -0.59 -8.14 4.19
N THR A 24 -1.11 -8.85 5.19
CA THR A 24 -2.52 -8.83 5.56
C THR A 24 -2.92 -7.55 6.28
N ASP A 25 -2.02 -6.94 7.07
CA ASP A 25 -2.26 -5.63 7.67
C ASP A 25 -2.34 -4.56 6.59
N LEU A 26 -1.38 -4.57 5.65
CA LEU A 26 -1.36 -3.63 4.52
C LEU A 26 -2.65 -3.73 3.69
N ALA A 27 -3.04 -4.95 3.32
CA ALA A 27 -4.29 -5.19 2.61
C ALA A 27 -5.52 -4.72 3.40
N LYS A 28 -5.55 -4.93 4.72
CA LYS A 28 -6.66 -4.51 5.60
C LYS A 28 -6.85 -3.00 5.55
N VAL A 29 -5.78 -2.24 5.77
CA VAL A 29 -5.88 -0.77 5.86
C VAL A 29 -6.12 -0.12 4.51
N ARG A 30 -5.46 -0.61 3.44
CA ARG A 30 -5.64 -0.07 2.09
C ARG A 30 -7.04 -0.36 1.55
N ASN A 31 -7.56 -1.58 1.66
CA ASN A 31 -8.93 -1.87 1.22
C ASN A 31 -10.00 -1.17 2.08
N THR A 32 -9.74 -0.98 3.37
CA THR A 32 -10.61 -0.16 4.23
C THR A 32 -10.69 1.28 3.71
N TRP A 33 -9.54 1.90 3.43
CA TRP A 33 -9.48 3.28 2.93
C TRP A 33 -10.07 3.43 1.52
N SER A 34 -9.96 2.38 0.69
CA SER A 34 -10.64 2.28 -0.60
C SER A 34 -12.15 1.96 -0.48
N GLU A 35 -12.76 2.17 0.68
CA GLU A 35 -14.19 2.01 0.92
C GLU A 35 -14.73 0.58 0.65
N MET A 36 -13.92 -0.45 0.93
CA MET A 36 -14.32 -1.86 0.83
C MET A 36 -14.42 -2.57 2.20
N PRO A 37 -15.10 -2.01 3.22
CA PRO A 37 -15.14 -2.61 4.56
C PRO A 37 -15.87 -3.97 4.58
N HIS A 38 -16.78 -4.20 3.63
CA HIS A 38 -17.48 -5.46 3.45
C HIS A 38 -16.56 -6.59 2.93
N ILE A 39 -15.54 -6.25 2.11
CA ILE A 39 -14.51 -7.19 1.68
C ILE A 39 -13.54 -7.50 2.82
N VAL A 40 -13.12 -6.47 3.56
CA VAL A 40 -12.26 -6.62 4.74
C VAL A 40 -12.91 -7.56 5.77
N SER A 41 -14.23 -7.42 5.97
CA SER A 41 -15.02 -8.23 6.89
C SER A 41 -15.16 -9.70 6.48
N LYS A 42 -14.81 -10.09 5.23
CA LYS A 42 -14.78 -11.50 4.80
C LYS A 42 -13.60 -12.28 5.40
N GLY A 43 -12.61 -11.58 5.96
CA GLY A 43 -11.46 -12.16 6.64
C GLY A 43 -10.15 -11.92 5.89
N ALA A 44 -9.04 -12.16 6.59
CA ALA A 44 -7.69 -11.76 6.15
C ALA A 44 -7.29 -12.35 4.78
N GLN A 45 -7.60 -13.62 4.53
CA GLN A 45 -7.24 -14.28 3.28
C GLN A 45 -8.02 -13.71 2.09
N THR A 46 -9.35 -13.65 2.17
CA THR A 46 -10.19 -13.10 1.09
C THR A 46 -9.86 -11.63 0.83
N ASN A 47 -9.65 -10.85 1.89
CA ASN A 47 -9.26 -9.44 1.75
C ASN A 47 -7.88 -9.29 1.07
N PHE A 48 -6.90 -10.12 1.45
CA PHE A 48 -5.58 -10.11 0.83
C PHE A 48 -5.64 -10.50 -0.66
N MET A 49 -6.44 -11.50 -1.03
CA MET A 49 -6.60 -11.88 -2.44
C MET A 49 -7.15 -10.72 -3.27
N LYS A 50 -8.18 -10.01 -2.77
CA LYS A 50 -8.71 -8.82 -3.46
C LYS A 50 -7.69 -7.69 -3.54
N PHE A 51 -6.91 -7.47 -2.47
CA PHE A 51 -5.83 -6.49 -2.49
C PHE A 51 -4.77 -6.85 -3.54
N ALA A 52 -4.30 -8.10 -3.57
CA ALA A 52 -3.30 -8.55 -4.54
C ALA A 52 -3.78 -8.36 -5.99
N GLU A 53 -5.02 -8.75 -6.30
CA GLU A 53 -5.64 -8.52 -7.61
C GLU A 53 -5.56 -7.03 -8.04
N LEU A 54 -5.93 -6.11 -7.15
CA LEU A 54 -5.89 -4.67 -7.43
C LEU A 54 -4.46 -4.13 -7.57
N ILE A 55 -3.53 -4.64 -6.77
CA ILE A 55 -2.12 -4.23 -6.84
C ILE A 55 -1.45 -4.76 -8.10
N ASP A 56 -1.72 -5.99 -8.51
CA ASP A 56 -1.15 -6.58 -9.73
C ASP A 56 -1.59 -5.81 -10.98
N GLU A 57 -2.87 -5.43 -11.06
CA GLU A 57 -3.40 -4.57 -12.12
C GLU A 57 -2.73 -3.19 -12.12
N ALA A 58 -2.66 -2.54 -10.95
CA ALA A 58 -2.04 -1.21 -10.80
C ALA A 58 -0.53 -1.24 -11.10
N TRP A 59 0.18 -2.29 -10.69
CA TRP A 59 1.62 -2.49 -10.94
C TRP A 59 1.89 -2.63 -12.42
N THR A 60 1.10 -3.44 -13.11
CA THR A 60 1.20 -3.63 -14.56
C THR A 60 0.95 -2.32 -15.31
N ALA A 61 0.00 -1.51 -14.85
CA ALA A 61 -0.30 -0.21 -15.46
C ALA A 61 0.81 0.83 -15.22
N ASN A 62 1.34 0.91 -14.00
CA ASN A 62 2.41 1.84 -13.63
C ASN A 62 3.02 1.47 -12.26
N ASP A 63 4.20 0.85 -12.25
CA ASP A 63 4.89 0.46 -11.02
C ASP A 63 5.47 1.67 -10.24
N SER A 64 5.79 2.78 -10.91
CA SER A 64 6.37 3.98 -10.26
C SER A 64 5.45 4.64 -9.22
N GLN A 65 4.16 4.27 -9.18
CA GLN A 65 3.24 4.70 -8.14
C GLN A 65 3.51 4.05 -6.78
N PHE A 66 4.18 2.89 -6.76
CA PHE A 66 4.60 2.18 -5.55
C PHE A 66 5.97 2.68 -5.10
N ASN A 67 5.95 3.86 -4.49
CA ASN A 67 7.13 4.61 -4.09
C ASN A 67 7.12 4.93 -2.59
N GLU A 68 8.08 5.73 -2.13
CA GLU A 68 8.18 6.14 -0.73
C GLU A 68 6.91 6.83 -0.20
N ARG A 69 6.23 7.62 -1.04
CA ARG A 69 4.95 8.22 -0.67
C ARG A 69 3.87 7.17 -0.45
N TYR A 70 3.74 6.19 -1.35
CA TYR A 70 2.83 5.06 -1.15
C TYR A 70 3.15 4.29 0.14
N PHE A 71 4.44 4.10 0.45
CA PHE A 71 4.85 3.46 1.69
C PHE A 71 4.41 4.27 2.92
N THR A 72 4.77 5.56 2.99
CA THR A 72 4.48 6.43 4.13
C THR A 72 2.97 6.62 4.36
N GLU A 73 2.18 6.79 3.30
CA GLU A 73 0.72 6.84 3.38
C GLU A 73 0.12 5.52 3.87
N SER A 74 0.67 4.38 3.46
CA SER A 74 0.23 3.08 3.98
C SER A 74 0.46 2.99 5.49
N VAL A 75 1.60 3.49 5.98
CA VAL A 75 1.90 3.48 7.41
C VAL A 75 0.99 4.45 8.17
N ALA A 76 0.68 5.62 7.61
CA ALA A 76 -0.30 6.54 8.19
C ALA A 76 -1.67 5.87 8.36
N LEU A 77 -2.13 5.10 7.37
CA LEU A 77 -3.36 4.31 7.48
C LEU A 77 -3.26 3.21 8.55
N VAL A 78 -2.10 2.57 8.73
CA VAL A 78 -1.87 1.64 9.85
C VAL A 78 -1.96 2.35 11.20
N ILE A 79 -1.42 3.56 11.32
CA ILE A 79 -1.51 4.38 12.55
C ILE A 79 -2.98 4.71 12.85
N LEU A 80 -3.73 5.21 11.87
CA LEU A 80 -5.17 5.46 11.97
C LEU A 80 -5.95 4.22 12.43
N PHE A 81 -5.68 3.07 11.78
CA PHE A 81 -6.37 1.82 12.08
C PHE A 81 -6.10 1.34 13.51
N LYS A 82 -4.82 1.33 13.92
CA LYS A 82 -4.43 0.92 15.28
C LYS A 82 -4.94 1.89 16.35
N HIS A 83 -4.96 3.19 16.04
CA HIS A 83 -5.50 4.20 16.94
C HIS A 83 -6.98 3.95 17.19
N LEU A 84 -7.79 3.81 16.14
CA LEU A 84 -9.21 3.54 16.29
C LEU A 84 -9.46 2.18 16.94
N GLU A 85 -8.73 1.13 16.55
CA GLU A 85 -8.78 -0.15 17.24
C GLU A 85 -8.60 0.05 18.76
N ALA A 86 -7.57 0.77 19.20
CA ALA A 86 -7.30 0.99 20.63
C ALA A 86 -8.35 1.88 21.32
N LEU A 87 -9.03 2.75 20.57
CA LEU A 87 -10.04 3.68 21.07
C LEU A 87 -11.38 3.00 21.37
N ILE A 88 -11.86 2.11 20.49
CA ILE A 88 -13.19 1.48 20.62
C ILE A 88 -13.48 0.88 22.00
N PRO A 89 -12.58 0.06 22.61
CA PRO A 89 -12.86 -0.57 23.90
C PRO A 89 -13.02 0.40 25.08
N ARG A 90 -12.72 1.69 24.90
CA ARG A 90 -12.80 2.73 25.93
C ARG A 90 -14.09 3.55 25.84
N GLN A 91 -14.91 3.32 24.81
CA GLN A 91 -16.12 4.08 24.57
C GLN A 91 -17.28 3.51 25.40
N GLU A 92 -18.11 4.39 25.96
CA GLU A 92 -19.21 3.99 26.87
C GLU A 92 -20.28 3.13 26.17
N TRP A 93 -20.55 3.40 24.89
CA TRP A 93 -21.52 2.67 24.08
C TRP A 93 -21.03 1.27 23.65
N TYR A 94 -19.77 0.91 23.91
CA TYR A 94 -19.19 -0.32 23.37
C TYR A 94 -19.53 -1.56 24.21
N GLU A 95 -20.50 -2.34 23.74
CA GLU A 95 -21.02 -3.54 24.42
C GLU A 95 -20.18 -4.82 24.26
N GLN A 96 -18.92 -4.70 23.82
CA GLN A 96 -18.04 -5.82 23.43
C GLN A 96 -18.48 -6.56 22.14
N GLY A 97 -17.52 -7.10 21.39
CA GLY A 97 -17.77 -7.74 20.08
C GLY A 97 -17.65 -6.78 18.89
N TYR A 98 -17.62 -7.33 17.66
CA TYR A 98 -17.60 -6.61 16.36
C TYR A 98 -16.54 -5.51 16.16
N ARG A 99 -15.54 -5.36 17.05
CA ARG A 99 -14.52 -4.30 17.00
C ARG A 99 -13.87 -4.15 15.63
N ALA A 100 -13.46 -5.27 15.02
CA ALA A 100 -12.84 -5.24 13.69
C ALA A 100 -13.78 -4.67 12.61
N ASN A 101 -15.08 -4.99 12.69
CA ASN A 101 -16.10 -4.47 11.77
C ASN A 101 -16.34 -2.98 12.01
N ILE A 102 -16.50 -2.56 13.28
CA ILE A 102 -16.69 -1.16 13.64
C ILE A 102 -15.52 -0.32 13.09
N VAL A 103 -14.28 -0.74 13.33
CA VAL A 103 -13.09 0.02 12.87
C VAL A 103 -13.05 0.16 11.35
N THR A 104 -13.20 -0.93 10.59
CA THR A 104 -13.10 -0.87 9.13
C THR A 104 -14.23 -0.03 8.51
N TYR A 105 -15.47 -0.21 8.99
CA TYR A 105 -16.60 0.57 8.50
C TYR A 105 -16.50 2.06 8.86
N SER A 106 -15.95 2.38 10.04
CA SER A 106 -15.77 3.77 10.48
C SER A 106 -14.73 4.51 9.65
N LEU A 107 -13.58 3.87 9.37
CA LEU A 107 -12.54 4.49 8.54
C LEU A 107 -12.98 4.64 7.08
N ALA A 108 -13.70 3.64 6.55
CA ALA A 108 -14.32 3.73 5.23
C ALA A 108 -15.34 4.87 5.16
N LEU A 109 -16.22 4.99 6.17
CA LEU A 109 -17.20 6.07 6.24
C LEU A 109 -16.53 7.44 6.40
N LEU A 110 -15.48 7.56 7.23
CA LEU A 110 -14.70 8.79 7.35
C LEU A 110 -14.18 9.25 5.97
N HIS A 111 -13.54 8.35 5.22
CA HIS A 111 -13.03 8.66 3.89
C HIS A 111 -14.16 9.12 2.95
N GLN A 112 -15.30 8.43 2.95
CA GLN A 112 -16.47 8.84 2.18
C GLN A 112 -16.97 10.25 2.58
N LEU A 113 -17.08 10.54 3.88
CA LEU A 113 -17.57 11.83 4.37
C LEU A 113 -16.64 12.96 3.93
N ILE A 114 -15.32 12.75 3.99
CA ILE A 114 -14.33 13.71 3.47
C ILE A 114 -14.57 13.98 1.98
N ARG A 115 -14.71 12.92 1.15
CA ARG A 115 -14.98 13.08 -0.29
C ARG A 115 -16.27 13.83 -0.59
N LYS A 116 -17.33 13.57 0.19
CA LYS A 116 -18.66 14.19 0.01
C LYS A 116 -18.66 15.67 0.45
N GLN A 117 -18.04 15.98 1.59
CA GLN A 117 -18.13 17.30 2.23
C GLN A 117 -17.01 18.25 1.79
N PHE A 118 -15.83 17.73 1.43
CA PHE A 118 -14.66 18.52 1.05
C PHE A 118 -14.13 18.07 -0.33
N LYS A 119 -14.90 18.36 -1.40
CA LYS A 119 -14.68 17.81 -2.76
C LYS A 119 -13.24 17.88 -3.30
N ASN A 120 -12.51 18.95 -2.99
CA ASN A 120 -11.16 19.21 -3.49
C ASN A 120 -10.06 18.95 -2.46
N MET A 121 -10.39 18.30 -1.35
CA MET A 121 -9.47 18.01 -0.26
C MET A 121 -9.44 16.51 0.04
N GLU A 122 -8.38 16.07 0.70
CA GLU A 122 -8.19 14.70 1.21
C GLU A 122 -7.56 14.77 2.61
N LEU A 123 -7.63 13.69 3.39
CA LEU A 123 -6.96 13.63 4.68
C LEU A 123 -5.44 13.74 4.48
N ASP A 124 -4.78 14.61 5.24
CA ASP A 124 -3.32 14.72 5.20
C ASP A 124 -2.65 13.53 5.91
N LEU A 125 -2.52 12.43 5.17
CA LEU A 125 -1.83 11.22 5.62
C LEU A 125 -0.34 11.46 5.88
N GLN A 126 0.29 12.41 5.19
CA GLN A 126 1.71 12.72 5.40
C GLN A 126 1.95 13.35 6.76
N SER A 127 1.07 14.25 7.21
CA SER A 127 1.10 14.81 8.57
C SER A 127 0.94 13.72 9.64
N ILE A 128 0.04 12.74 9.44
CA ILE A 128 -0.12 11.60 10.36
C ILE A 128 1.14 10.74 10.41
N TRP A 129 1.74 10.46 9.26
CA TRP A 129 3.02 9.76 9.18
C TRP A 129 4.13 10.51 9.92
N GLN A 130 4.32 11.81 9.65
CA GLN A 130 5.39 12.59 10.29
C GLN A 130 5.23 12.69 11.81
N ARG A 131 4.00 12.86 12.30
CA ARG A 131 3.69 12.93 13.73
C ARG A 131 3.74 11.57 14.43
N GLN A 132 3.64 10.48 13.67
CA GLN A 132 3.45 9.11 14.19
C GLN A 132 2.23 8.99 15.13
N SER A 133 1.21 9.84 14.93
CA SER A 133 0.02 9.92 15.78
C SER A 133 -1.18 10.50 15.02
N VAL A 134 -2.39 10.13 15.45
CA VAL A 134 -3.64 10.68 14.88
C VAL A 134 -3.95 12.04 15.54
N PRO A 135 -4.25 13.10 14.77
CA PRO A 135 -4.68 14.39 15.32
C PRO A 135 -6.01 14.30 16.07
N GLU A 136 -6.16 15.12 17.12
CA GLU A 136 -7.35 15.14 17.97
C GLU A 136 -8.66 15.40 17.20
N SER A 137 -8.64 16.26 16.18
CA SER A 137 -9.82 16.51 15.33
C SER A 137 -10.26 15.27 14.55
N VAL A 138 -9.30 14.41 14.14
CA VAL A 138 -9.59 13.13 13.51
C VAL A 138 -10.13 12.13 14.54
N THR A 139 -9.54 12.10 15.74
CA THR A 139 -10.01 11.25 16.84
C THR A 139 -11.46 11.55 17.20
N LYS A 140 -11.82 12.81 17.45
CA LYS A 140 -13.21 13.21 17.78
C LYS A 140 -14.22 12.84 16.70
N ALA A 141 -13.85 13.03 15.42
CA ALA A 141 -14.71 12.61 14.32
C ALA A 141 -14.88 11.08 14.30
N LEU A 142 -13.81 10.33 14.53
CA LEU A 142 -13.85 8.87 14.55
C LEU A 142 -14.66 8.31 15.72
N GLU A 143 -14.70 8.97 16.88
CA GLU A 143 -15.55 8.57 18.01
C GLU A 143 -17.03 8.61 17.62
N GLN A 144 -17.48 9.74 17.07
CA GLN A 144 -18.87 9.91 16.62
C GLN A 144 -19.21 8.95 15.48
N ILE A 145 -18.31 8.82 14.50
CA ILE A 145 -18.51 7.91 13.37
C ILE A 145 -18.62 6.46 13.87
N ALA A 146 -17.74 6.04 14.79
CA ALA A 146 -17.71 4.67 15.28
C ALA A 146 -18.97 4.29 16.05
N GLU A 147 -19.51 5.21 16.84
CA GLU A 147 -20.78 5.03 17.53
C GLU A 147 -21.93 4.84 16.55
N GLN A 148 -22.05 5.73 15.56
CA GLN A 148 -23.10 5.64 14.54
C GLN A 148 -22.98 4.38 13.69
N VAL A 149 -21.75 3.98 13.35
CA VAL A 149 -21.47 2.72 12.65
C VAL A 149 -21.88 1.52 13.51
N PHE A 150 -21.56 1.52 14.80
CA PHE A 150 -21.96 0.45 15.71
C PHE A 150 -23.49 0.27 15.68
N TYR A 151 -24.25 1.33 15.93
CA TYR A 151 -25.72 1.25 15.89
C TYR A 151 -26.26 0.82 14.53
N ARG A 152 -25.64 1.26 13.43
CA ARG A 152 -26.08 0.87 12.09
C ARG A 152 -25.83 -0.61 11.78
N ILE A 153 -24.68 -1.16 12.17
CA ILE A 153 -24.36 -2.58 11.90
C ILE A 153 -25.06 -3.53 12.87
N THR A 154 -25.46 -3.04 14.06
CA THR A 154 -26.22 -3.78 15.07
C THR A 154 -27.72 -3.44 15.10
N ASP A 155 -28.22 -2.70 14.10
CA ASP A 155 -29.64 -2.35 13.98
C ASP A 155 -30.53 -3.62 13.95
N PRO A 156 -31.56 -3.73 14.81
CA PRO A 156 -32.41 -4.93 14.88
C PRO A 156 -33.21 -5.21 13.60
N ASN A 157 -33.47 -4.20 12.76
CA ASN A 157 -34.21 -4.31 11.51
C ASN A 157 -33.33 -4.71 10.31
N ARG A 158 -32.04 -4.99 10.54
CA ARG A 158 -31.12 -5.43 9.47
C ARG A 158 -31.61 -6.73 8.81
N PRO A 159 -31.38 -6.91 7.49
CA PRO A 159 -31.85 -8.09 6.76
C PRO A 159 -31.07 -9.39 7.09
N THR A 160 -30.00 -9.32 7.87
CA THR A 160 -29.19 -10.48 8.27
C THR A 160 -28.94 -10.45 9.77
N ILE A 161 -29.53 -11.39 10.50
CA ILE A 161 -29.52 -11.44 11.98
C ILE A 161 -28.08 -11.45 12.53
N ASN A 162 -27.20 -12.30 11.99
CA ASN A 162 -25.81 -12.38 12.43
C ASN A 162 -25.01 -11.16 11.92
N VAL A 163 -24.59 -10.29 12.84
CA VAL A 163 -23.85 -9.04 12.54
C VAL A 163 -22.58 -9.30 11.72
N THR A 164 -21.81 -10.35 12.03
CA THR A 164 -20.56 -10.62 11.30
C THR A 164 -20.81 -11.10 9.87
N GLN A 165 -21.93 -11.77 9.61
CA GLN A 165 -22.34 -12.14 8.24
C GLN A 165 -22.96 -10.95 7.52
N TRP A 166 -23.69 -10.09 8.24
CA TRP A 166 -24.22 -8.84 7.70
C TRP A 166 -23.09 -7.94 7.19
N CYS A 167 -22.04 -7.74 7.99
CA CYS A 167 -20.86 -6.96 7.64
C CYS A 167 -20.05 -7.51 6.45
N LYS A 168 -20.33 -8.72 5.95
CA LYS A 168 -19.69 -9.26 4.74
C LYS A 168 -20.42 -8.89 3.45
N ARG A 169 -21.63 -8.32 3.58
CA ARG A 169 -22.50 -7.98 2.46
C ARG A 169 -22.31 -6.52 2.07
N GLU A 170 -22.34 -6.26 0.77
CA GLU A 170 -22.32 -4.91 0.23
C GLU A 170 -23.52 -4.08 0.72
N GLY A 171 -24.69 -4.70 0.92
CA GLY A 171 -25.85 -4.04 1.52
C GLY A 171 -25.59 -3.42 2.91
N CYS A 172 -24.68 -3.98 3.70
CA CYS A 172 -24.27 -3.38 4.98
C CYS A 172 -23.42 -2.14 4.75
N TRP A 173 -22.54 -2.15 3.74
CA TRP A 173 -21.81 -0.96 3.36
C TRP A 173 -22.77 0.13 2.88
N ASN A 174 -23.70 -0.20 1.98
CA ASN A 174 -24.71 0.73 1.48
C ASN A 174 -25.51 1.38 2.63
N SER A 175 -25.94 0.58 3.62
CA SER A 175 -26.65 1.14 4.77
C SER A 175 -25.77 2.04 5.64
N VAL A 176 -24.47 1.74 5.81
CA VAL A 176 -23.55 2.63 6.54
C VAL A 176 -23.29 3.94 5.79
N GLN A 177 -23.30 3.91 4.45
CA GLN A 177 -23.12 5.11 3.63
C GLN A 177 -24.24 6.14 3.75
N GLU A 178 -25.41 5.73 4.25
CA GLU A 178 -26.58 6.57 4.53
C GLU A 178 -26.52 7.27 5.89
N ILE A 179 -25.49 7.01 6.71
CA ILE A 179 -25.29 7.75 7.95
C ILE A 179 -25.00 9.21 7.61
N ASN A 180 -25.90 10.09 8.04
CA ASN A 180 -25.78 11.54 7.86
C ASN A 180 -25.03 12.14 9.04
N LEU A 181 -23.71 12.27 8.91
CA LEU A 181 -22.84 12.91 9.89
C LEU A 181 -22.10 14.07 9.23
N ILE A 182 -22.09 15.23 9.88
CA ILE A 182 -21.36 16.42 9.39
C ILE A 182 -20.03 16.49 10.12
N LEU A 183 -18.92 16.49 9.37
CA LEU A 183 -17.61 16.69 9.96
C LEU A 183 -17.50 18.16 10.42
N PRO A 184 -16.96 18.41 11.62
CA PRO A 184 -16.92 19.76 12.17
C PRO A 184 -15.99 20.66 11.33
N ALA A 185 -16.21 21.97 11.35
CA ALA A 185 -15.50 22.90 10.46
C ALA A 185 -13.98 22.86 10.67
N GLU A 186 -13.53 22.70 11.92
CA GLU A 186 -12.12 22.54 12.28
C GLU A 186 -11.47 21.29 11.66
N PHE A 187 -12.24 20.33 11.13
CA PHE A 187 -11.72 19.18 10.42
C PHE A 187 -10.95 19.61 9.15
N SER A 188 -11.22 20.79 8.59
CA SER A 188 -10.44 21.31 7.46
C SER A 188 -8.95 21.48 7.77
N SER A 189 -8.57 21.64 9.05
CA SER A 189 -7.17 21.80 9.50
C SER A 189 -6.30 20.54 9.32
N VAL A 190 -6.92 19.37 9.15
CA VAL A 190 -6.23 18.09 8.91
C VAL A 190 -6.38 17.60 7.47
N LEU A 191 -6.91 18.45 6.59
CA LEU A 191 -7.06 18.16 5.18
C LEU A 191 -5.99 18.87 4.36
N ILE A 192 -5.66 18.29 3.21
CA ILE A 192 -4.75 18.82 2.20
C ILE A 192 -5.46 18.92 0.84
N GLY A 193 -5.09 19.90 0.02
CA GLY A 193 -5.67 20.08 -1.30
C GLY A 193 -5.27 18.96 -2.27
N LYS A 194 -6.23 18.45 -3.07
CA LYS A 194 -5.97 17.43 -4.09
C LYS A 194 -4.94 17.85 -5.13
N THR A 195 -4.84 19.14 -5.41
CA THR A 195 -3.82 19.70 -6.32
C THR A 195 -2.41 19.53 -5.75
N GLU A 196 -2.24 19.81 -4.46
CA GLU A 196 -0.97 19.64 -3.75
C GLU A 196 -0.61 18.16 -3.62
N VAL A 197 -1.59 17.31 -3.29
CA VAL A 197 -1.45 15.86 -3.28
C VAL A 197 -0.91 15.37 -4.62
N ARG A 198 -1.57 15.70 -5.73
CA ARG A 198 -1.17 15.30 -7.09
C ARG A 198 0.21 15.82 -7.49
N ALA A 199 0.56 17.03 -7.10
CA ALA A 199 1.88 17.59 -7.38
C ALA A 199 2.98 16.76 -6.71
N ALA A 200 2.83 16.48 -5.42
CA ALA A 200 3.80 15.67 -4.69
C ALA A 200 3.75 14.17 -5.07
N GLU A 201 2.62 13.63 -5.56
CA GLU A 201 2.58 12.29 -6.16
C GLU A 201 3.41 12.22 -7.45
N LYS A 202 3.33 13.25 -8.29
CA LYS A 202 4.09 13.34 -9.54
C LYS A 202 5.59 13.43 -9.25
N GLU A 203 5.98 14.18 -8.24
CA GLU A 203 7.37 14.28 -7.78
C GLU A 203 7.87 12.93 -7.26
N ALA A 204 7.14 12.28 -6.35
CA ALA A 204 7.50 10.96 -5.82
C ALA A 204 7.65 9.89 -6.93
N ARG A 205 6.81 9.93 -7.97
CA ARG A 205 6.94 9.04 -9.14
C ARG A 205 8.22 9.31 -9.94
N LYS A 206 8.59 10.58 -10.11
CA LYS A 206 9.83 10.96 -10.80
C LYS A 206 11.04 10.45 -10.03
N ASP A 207 11.05 10.63 -8.71
CA ASP A 207 12.15 10.17 -7.86
C ASP A 207 12.26 8.64 -7.88
N GLN A 208 11.14 7.93 -7.79
CA GLN A 208 11.11 6.46 -7.90
C GLN A 208 11.67 5.95 -9.23
N LYS A 209 11.38 6.66 -10.33
CA LYS A 209 11.93 6.29 -11.64
C LYS A 209 13.45 6.43 -11.68
N VAL A 210 13.98 7.54 -11.15
CA VAL A 210 15.43 7.77 -11.07
C VAL A 210 16.12 6.73 -10.17
N LEU A 211 15.51 6.40 -9.02
CA LEU A 211 16.00 5.34 -8.13
C LEU A 211 16.03 3.98 -8.83
N SER A 212 14.94 3.58 -9.49
CA SER A 212 14.85 2.31 -10.22
C SER A 212 15.89 2.21 -11.35
N GLU A 213 16.09 3.29 -12.11
CA GLU A 213 17.13 3.37 -13.14
C GLU A 213 18.54 3.21 -12.55
N THR A 214 18.80 3.85 -11.41
CA THR A 214 20.10 3.75 -10.70
C THR A 214 20.33 2.35 -10.15
N GLU A 215 19.33 1.75 -9.49
CA GLU A 215 19.40 0.38 -8.98
C GLU A 215 19.64 -0.64 -10.10
N ALA A 216 19.02 -0.44 -11.26
CA ALA A 216 19.24 -1.28 -12.43
C ALA A 216 20.69 -1.19 -12.93
N GLN A 217 21.28 0.01 -12.97
CA GLN A 217 22.69 0.17 -13.33
C GLN A 217 23.62 -0.53 -12.34
N VAL A 218 23.38 -0.36 -11.03
CA VAL A 218 24.15 -1.04 -9.98
C VAL A 218 24.07 -2.56 -10.13
N LYS A 219 22.88 -3.11 -10.36
CA LYS A 219 22.69 -4.56 -10.60
C LYS A 219 23.43 -5.03 -11.85
N VAL A 220 23.36 -4.27 -12.95
CA VAL A 220 24.07 -4.64 -14.19
C VAL A 220 25.57 -4.72 -13.97
N LEU A 221 26.13 -3.84 -13.13
CA LEU A 221 27.56 -3.84 -12.79
C LEU A 221 28.00 -4.99 -11.88
N GLN A 222 27.06 -5.74 -11.28
CA GLN A 222 27.39 -6.96 -10.54
C GLN A 222 27.78 -8.11 -11.47
N TYR A 223 27.54 -7.98 -12.77
CA TYR A 223 27.88 -8.98 -13.79
C TYR A 223 29.01 -8.49 -14.68
N SER A 224 29.92 -9.40 -15.04
CA SER A 224 31.06 -9.08 -15.89
C SER A 224 30.68 -8.96 -17.37
N ALA A 225 31.52 -8.28 -18.15
CA ALA A 225 31.36 -8.20 -19.60
C ALA A 225 31.24 -9.58 -20.27
N ASP A 226 31.94 -10.60 -19.75
CA ASP A 226 31.88 -11.95 -20.32
C ASP A 226 30.56 -12.66 -20.03
N GLN A 227 29.95 -12.42 -18.85
CA GLN A 227 28.60 -12.89 -18.56
C GLN A 227 27.57 -12.27 -19.51
N TRP A 228 27.70 -10.98 -19.81
CA TRP A 228 26.86 -10.30 -20.80
C TRP A 228 27.07 -10.82 -22.23
N LYS A 229 28.30 -11.20 -22.61
CA LYS A 229 28.57 -11.87 -23.89
C LYS A 229 27.92 -13.25 -23.98
N LYS A 230 27.97 -14.04 -22.90
CA LYS A 230 27.25 -15.33 -22.84
C LYS A 230 25.75 -15.12 -23.01
N LEU A 231 25.17 -14.14 -22.32
CA LEU A 231 23.75 -13.81 -22.46
C LEU A 231 23.43 -13.38 -23.91
N THR A 232 24.30 -12.57 -24.53
CA THR A 232 24.14 -12.14 -25.93
C THR A 232 24.09 -13.34 -26.88
N ALA A 233 25.00 -14.30 -26.72
CA ALA A 233 25.04 -15.51 -27.55
C ALA A 233 23.78 -16.36 -27.37
N PHE A 234 23.35 -16.58 -26.12
CA PHE A 234 22.12 -17.30 -25.81
C PHE A 234 20.89 -16.60 -26.39
N ALA A 235 20.77 -15.29 -26.20
CA ALA A 235 19.64 -14.51 -26.68
C ALA A 235 19.56 -14.47 -28.22
N MET A 236 20.71 -14.48 -28.90
CA MET A 236 20.80 -14.57 -30.35
C MET A 236 20.36 -15.96 -30.85
N GLN A 237 20.82 -17.03 -30.20
CA GLN A 237 20.43 -18.40 -30.53
C GLN A 237 18.92 -18.61 -30.39
N LYS A 238 18.32 -18.05 -29.33
CA LYS A 238 16.88 -18.14 -29.04
C LYS A 238 16.03 -17.08 -29.74
N ARG A 239 16.66 -16.10 -30.41
CA ARG A 239 16.00 -14.94 -31.04
C ARG A 239 15.06 -14.18 -30.10
N MET A 240 15.47 -14.02 -28.84
CA MET A 240 14.62 -13.47 -27.78
C MET A 240 14.90 -12.00 -27.43
N ALA A 241 15.98 -11.42 -27.97
CA ALA A 241 16.34 -10.02 -27.74
C ALA A 241 15.68 -9.09 -28.76
N SER A 242 15.03 -8.04 -28.25
CA SER A 242 14.50 -6.91 -29.03
C SER A 242 15.62 -6.00 -29.56
N PRO A 243 15.36 -5.13 -30.56
CA PRO A 243 16.36 -4.19 -31.08
C PRO A 243 17.01 -3.32 -29.99
N ASP A 244 16.20 -2.79 -29.05
CA ASP A 244 16.69 -1.94 -27.96
C ASP A 244 17.58 -2.72 -26.98
N GLU A 245 17.22 -3.98 -26.69
CA GLU A 245 18.02 -4.87 -25.85
C GLU A 245 19.35 -5.22 -26.52
N ASN A 246 19.37 -5.41 -27.84
CA ASN A 246 20.60 -5.63 -28.59
C ASN A 246 21.54 -4.41 -28.54
N VAL A 247 20.98 -3.19 -28.56
CA VAL A 247 21.77 -1.97 -28.35
C VAL A 247 22.33 -1.95 -26.92
N ALA A 248 21.51 -2.27 -25.91
CA ALA A 248 21.94 -2.31 -24.51
C ALA A 248 23.05 -3.36 -24.27
N LEU A 249 22.93 -4.56 -24.86
CA LEU A 249 23.94 -5.63 -24.75
C LEU A 249 25.30 -5.19 -25.30
N LYS A 250 25.34 -4.41 -26.39
CA LYS A 250 26.60 -3.88 -26.93
C LYS A 250 27.34 -3.01 -25.91
N TYR A 251 26.61 -2.22 -25.11
CA TYR A 251 27.20 -1.42 -24.03
C TYR A 251 27.63 -2.29 -22.86
N ALA A 252 26.80 -3.25 -22.42
CA ALA A 252 27.11 -4.13 -21.29
C ALA A 252 28.35 -5.01 -21.54
N CYS A 253 28.54 -5.50 -22.77
CA CYS A 253 29.73 -6.26 -23.17
C CYS A 253 31.03 -5.45 -23.16
N GLN A 254 30.97 -4.14 -22.94
CA GLN A 254 32.11 -3.22 -22.89
C GLN A 254 32.39 -2.68 -21.48
N ILE A 255 31.69 -3.18 -20.44
CA ILE A 255 31.96 -2.82 -19.05
C ILE A 255 33.42 -3.19 -18.71
N PRO A 256 34.21 -2.30 -18.06
CA PRO A 256 33.80 -1.02 -17.46
C PRO A 256 33.95 0.22 -18.39
N ASN A 257 34.47 0.05 -19.61
CA ASN A 257 34.80 1.18 -20.50
C ASN A 257 33.56 1.91 -21.05
N LYS A 258 32.45 1.20 -21.24
CA LYS A 258 31.14 1.79 -21.52
C LYS A 258 30.10 1.25 -20.56
N MET A 259 29.13 2.10 -20.26
CA MET A 259 28.07 1.80 -19.31
C MET A 259 26.71 1.95 -19.99
N PRO A 260 25.81 0.97 -19.86
CA PRO A 260 24.42 1.16 -20.25
C PRO A 260 23.76 2.29 -19.45
N SER A 261 22.84 3.03 -20.08
CA SER A 261 21.97 3.98 -19.37
C SER A 261 21.00 3.26 -18.42
N GLY A 262 20.36 3.96 -17.50
CA GLY A 262 19.36 3.40 -16.60
C GLY A 262 18.27 2.61 -17.32
N TYR A 263 17.69 3.21 -18.35
CA TYR A 263 16.73 2.55 -19.23
C TYR A 263 17.29 1.28 -19.88
N GLN A 264 18.50 1.33 -20.44
CA GLN A 264 19.14 0.17 -21.05
C GLN A 264 19.41 -0.93 -20.01
N SER A 265 19.82 -0.57 -18.80
CA SER A 265 20.04 -1.51 -17.70
C SER A 265 18.76 -2.23 -17.28
N GLN A 266 17.62 -1.53 -17.22
CA GLN A 266 16.32 -2.17 -16.95
C GLN A 266 15.97 -3.19 -18.04
N ARG A 267 16.16 -2.83 -19.31
CA ARG A 267 15.95 -3.76 -20.44
C ARG A 267 16.87 -4.98 -20.38
N LEU A 268 18.14 -4.80 -19.98
CA LEU A 268 19.09 -5.90 -19.81
C LEU A 268 18.69 -6.87 -18.71
N LEU A 269 18.24 -6.37 -17.56
CA LEU A 269 17.79 -7.22 -16.46
C LEU A 269 16.51 -7.98 -16.84
N ALA A 270 15.57 -7.34 -17.53
CA ALA A 270 14.37 -8.02 -18.04
C ALA A 270 14.71 -9.12 -19.07
N LEU A 271 15.72 -8.90 -19.93
CA LEU A 271 16.22 -9.94 -20.84
C LEU A 271 16.90 -11.08 -20.06
N LEU A 272 17.71 -10.76 -19.05
CA LEU A 272 18.40 -11.75 -18.22
C LEU A 272 17.39 -12.65 -17.49
N ASP A 273 16.35 -12.08 -16.86
CA ASP A 273 15.31 -12.86 -16.18
C ASP A 273 14.56 -13.80 -17.14
N ARG A 274 14.23 -13.32 -18.35
CA ARG A 274 13.64 -14.17 -19.40
C ARG A 274 14.59 -15.30 -19.81
N ALA A 275 15.88 -15.00 -20.00
CA ALA A 275 16.87 -16.00 -20.36
C ALA A 275 17.07 -17.05 -19.26
N LEU A 276 17.13 -16.66 -18.00
CA LEU A 276 17.22 -17.57 -16.85
C LEU A 276 16.00 -18.50 -16.80
N SER A 277 14.81 -17.96 -17.07
CA SER A 277 13.56 -18.75 -17.14
C SER A 277 13.56 -19.77 -18.30
N GLU A 278 14.36 -19.52 -19.35
CA GLU A 278 14.57 -20.42 -20.48
C GLU A 278 15.80 -21.34 -20.32
N GLY A 279 16.43 -21.38 -19.14
CA GLY A 279 17.54 -22.27 -18.81
C GLY A 279 18.94 -21.72 -19.09
N PHE A 280 19.09 -20.40 -19.28
CA PHE A 280 20.40 -19.76 -19.30
C PHE A 280 21.08 -19.87 -17.93
N ASN A 281 22.40 -20.09 -17.93
CA ASN A 281 23.22 -20.11 -16.72
C ASN A 281 24.39 -19.13 -16.87
N LEU A 282 24.57 -18.27 -15.86
CA LEU A 282 25.58 -17.21 -15.80
C LEU A 282 27.02 -17.77 -15.67
#